data_AF-A0A821HI91-F1
#
_entry.id   AF-A0A821HI91-F1
#
_cell.length_a   1.000
_cell.length_b   1.000
_cell.length_c   1.000
_cell.angle_alpha   90.00
_cell.angle_beta   90.00
_cell.angle_gamma   90.00
#
_symmetry.space_group_name_H-M   'P 1'
#
loop_
_entity.id
_entity.type
_entity.pdbx_description
1 polymer ?
#
loop_
_entity_poly.entity_id
_entity_poly.type
_entity_poly.pdbx_seq_one_letter_code
_entity_poly.pdbx_strand_id
1 'polypeptide(L)'
;MAFIIYEDSIRKIDQQTNDLLDINVDQLYKDHLNEGTKIELDSFVFDRHTGAATSRSDFALEGAQVANECKELFIDKYRKMYNEFKTMMDNEEEKKPTTTTKRKTKETQEESTTKKKTKLNTHEQITNVELDNEIIRLDYHVDIKPPSFTIDELSKLAHGQPRTSMHKKAVFISSDYVYKGPYLSSSQGDRRKLLYNLYFTRALLTLEQYLKIPDHLQSIIDWDSIIKIDNTNEYYLKQKSLGKLPISESDHETVTTKIETNVKVLRRGSHINRLIELEKDESNFQDNKKYICQACLQHFYLRYILNIGDSGTWNILVRRDHKQGICGIDFEEIRSEKTKKTNDPLTMIMSKVSKRQQDLYGSYISDIVIFKNKIDHCDELAKTLSTSFKIDIDKMNERIETFVNCILKKK
;
A
#
# COMPACT_ATOMS: atom_id res chain seq x y z
N MET A 1 -38.11 23.66 38.50
CA MET A 1 -39.07 22.71 39.08
C MET A 1 -39.20 21.54 38.11
N ALA A 2 -38.22 20.64 38.09
CA ALA A 2 -38.13 19.53 37.15
C ALA A 2 -36.97 18.60 37.54
N PHE A 3 -37.13 17.83 38.60
CA PHE A 3 -36.34 16.66 38.98
C PHE A 3 -37.20 15.91 40.02
N ILE A 4 -37.04 14.59 40.14
CA ILE A 4 -37.85 13.66 40.96
C ILE A 4 -39.04 13.06 40.20
N ILE A 5 -38.79 12.32 39.11
CA ILE A 5 -39.53 11.07 38.76
C ILE A 5 -38.57 10.19 37.93
N TYR A 6 -37.44 9.73 38.48
CA TYR A 6 -36.60 8.72 37.83
C TYR A 6 -35.77 7.86 38.82
N GLU A 7 -36.07 7.89 40.13
CA GLU A 7 -35.35 7.08 41.13
C GLU A 7 -36.04 5.73 41.46
N ASP A 8 -37.35 5.58 41.23
CA ASP A 8 -38.08 4.37 41.65
C ASP A 8 -37.93 3.17 40.70
N SER A 9 -37.40 3.38 39.49
CA SER A 9 -37.20 2.29 38.52
C SER A 9 -35.83 1.60 38.64
N ILE A 10 -34.85 2.25 39.28
CA ILE A 10 -33.49 1.71 39.47
C ILE A 10 -33.43 0.82 40.72
N ARG A 11 -34.22 1.13 41.76
CA ARG A 11 -34.26 0.33 43.01
C ARG A 11 -34.88 -1.06 42.90
N LYS A 12 -35.52 -1.41 41.78
CA LYS A 12 -36.14 -2.74 41.59
C LYS A 12 -35.24 -3.77 40.90
N ILE A 13 -34.05 -3.39 40.43
CA ILE A 13 -33.07 -4.34 39.88
C ILE A 13 -31.95 -4.64 40.91
N ASP A 14 -31.79 -3.79 41.93
CA ASP A 14 -30.77 -3.91 42.98
C ASP A 14 -31.07 -4.94 44.10
N GLN A 15 -32.15 -5.73 44.01
CA GLN A 15 -32.50 -6.71 45.06
C GLN A 15 -32.50 -8.18 44.64
N GLN A 16 -32.02 -8.51 43.44
CA GLN A 16 -31.83 -9.91 43.05
C GLN A 16 -30.58 -10.10 42.20
N THR A 17 -29.41 -9.84 42.79
CA THR A 17 -28.13 -10.54 42.48
C THR A 17 -27.02 -10.01 43.41
N ASN A 18 -27.26 -10.12 44.72
CA ASN A 18 -26.16 -10.15 45.68
C ASN A 18 -25.64 -11.58 45.72
N ASP A 19 -24.47 -11.77 45.11
CA ASP A 19 -23.37 -12.65 45.53
C ASP A 19 -22.57 -13.03 44.28
N LEU A 20 -21.62 -12.18 43.88
CA LEU A 20 -20.36 -12.57 43.23
C LEU A 20 -19.49 -11.33 42.96
N LEU A 21 -18.53 -11.14 43.87
CA LEU A 21 -17.22 -10.47 43.70
C LEU A 21 -17.24 -9.00 43.23
N ASP A 22 -17.36 -8.10 44.20
CA ASP A 22 -16.96 -6.68 44.06
C ASP A 22 -15.42 -6.61 43.96
N ILE A 23 -14.90 -6.54 42.73
CA ILE A 23 -13.45 -6.55 42.47
C ILE A 23 -12.98 -5.11 42.30
N ASN A 24 -12.19 -4.66 43.27
CA ASN A 24 -11.55 -3.36 43.27
C ASN A 24 -10.44 -3.30 42.20
N VAL A 25 -10.76 -2.71 41.04
CA VAL A 25 -9.87 -2.58 39.87
C VAL A 25 -8.60 -1.78 40.21
N ASP A 26 -8.70 -0.79 41.09
CA ASP A 26 -7.57 0.04 41.50
C ASP A 26 -6.57 -0.72 42.36
N GLN A 27 -7.05 -1.66 43.18
CA GLN A 27 -6.18 -2.55 43.95
C GLN A 27 -5.42 -3.50 43.02
N LEU A 28 -6.08 -4.03 41.99
CA LEU A 28 -5.48 -4.94 41.02
C LEU A 28 -4.33 -4.27 40.22
N TYR A 29 -4.49 -2.99 39.89
CA TYR A 29 -3.43 -2.20 39.25
C TYR A 29 -2.26 -1.92 40.18
N LYS A 30 -2.52 -1.70 41.48
CA LYS A 30 -1.46 -1.51 42.48
C LYS A 30 -0.68 -2.80 42.73
N ASP A 31 -1.34 -3.95 42.75
CA ASP A 31 -0.69 -5.25 42.95
C ASP A 31 0.24 -5.60 41.77
N HIS A 32 -0.16 -5.28 40.53
CA HIS A 32 0.68 -5.42 39.34
C HIS A 32 1.96 -4.54 39.37
N LEU A 33 1.89 -3.37 40.03
CA LEU A 33 2.99 -2.41 40.08
C LEU A 33 3.93 -2.61 41.28
N ASN A 34 3.44 -3.20 42.38
CA ASN A 34 4.17 -3.24 43.66
C ASN A 34 4.85 -4.59 43.96
N GLU A 35 4.43 -5.72 43.38
CA GLU A 35 5.00 -7.02 43.71
C GLU A 35 5.99 -7.51 42.64
N GLY A 36 7.12 -8.08 43.10
CA GLY A 36 8.21 -8.62 42.25
C GLY A 36 7.82 -9.77 41.32
N THR A 37 6.55 -10.13 41.26
CA THR A 37 5.92 -10.99 40.25
C THR A 37 5.35 -10.11 39.13
N LYS A 38 6.21 -9.71 38.20
CA LYS A 38 5.76 -9.17 36.92
C LYS A 38 4.89 -10.22 36.24
N ILE A 39 3.59 -9.98 36.16
CA ILE A 39 2.71 -10.76 35.28
C ILE A 39 3.07 -10.34 33.86
N GLU A 40 3.65 -11.27 33.09
CA GLU A 40 4.02 -11.03 31.70
C GLU A 40 2.74 -10.96 30.87
N LEU A 41 2.35 -9.75 30.50
CA LEU A 41 1.25 -9.51 29.58
C LEU A 41 1.78 -9.64 28.14
N ASP A 42 1.04 -10.34 27.29
CA ASP A 42 1.38 -10.52 25.88
C ASP A 42 1.69 -9.17 25.22
N SER A 43 2.78 -9.12 24.46
CA SER A 43 3.20 -8.02 23.58
C SER A 43 2.08 -7.43 22.72
N PHE A 44 1.03 -8.21 22.44
CA PHE A 44 -0.16 -7.75 21.74
C PHE A 44 -0.99 -6.71 22.52
N VAL A 45 -0.95 -6.74 23.85
CA VAL A 45 -1.65 -5.78 24.74
C VAL A 45 -0.96 -4.41 24.75
N PHE A 46 0.33 -4.34 24.40
CA PHE A 46 1.11 -3.10 24.45
C PHE A 46 1.08 -2.25 23.16
N ASP A 47 0.61 -2.78 22.03
CA ASP A 47 0.91 -2.19 20.71
C ASP A 47 -0.02 -1.05 20.25
N ARG A 48 -0.78 -0.41 21.15
CA ARG A 48 -1.66 0.72 20.72
C ARG A 48 -1.67 1.99 21.56
N HIS A 49 -0.81 2.11 22.58
CA HIS A 49 -0.84 3.27 23.47
C HIS A 49 0.41 4.16 23.52
N THR A 50 1.46 3.92 22.74
CA THR A 50 2.68 4.77 22.82
C THR A 50 2.94 5.68 21.62
N GLY A 51 1.98 5.94 20.71
CA GLY A 51 2.33 6.72 19.51
C GLY A 51 1.23 7.52 18.82
N ALA A 52 0.76 8.59 19.48
CA ALA A 52 0.20 9.81 18.89
C ALA A 52 -1.11 9.73 18.05
N ALA A 53 -2.20 10.18 18.72
CA ALA A 53 -3.35 10.93 18.19
C ALA A 53 -4.36 10.21 17.27
N THR A 54 -5.39 9.60 17.88
CA THR A 54 -6.78 10.09 17.80
C THR A 54 -7.58 9.47 18.95
N SER A 55 -8.29 10.33 19.68
CA SER A 55 -9.23 9.99 20.75
C SER A 55 -10.32 9.02 20.27
N ARG A 56 -10.31 7.81 20.80
CA ARG A 56 -11.52 6.99 20.95
C ARG A 56 -11.52 6.40 22.36
N SER A 57 -12.61 6.64 23.07
CA SER A 57 -12.91 6.16 24.43
C SER A 57 -13.45 4.72 24.45
N ASP A 58 -13.45 4.03 23.32
CA ASP A 58 -14.26 2.85 23.12
C ASP A 58 -13.34 1.61 22.99
N PHE A 59 -13.14 1.00 24.16
CA PHE A 59 -13.03 -0.44 24.39
C PHE A 59 -11.69 -1.19 24.18
N ALA A 60 -11.56 -2.20 25.05
CA ALA A 60 -10.43 -3.09 25.29
C ALA A 60 -10.81 -4.55 24.96
N LEU A 61 -9.79 -5.37 24.67
CA LEU A 61 -9.83 -6.84 24.62
C LEU A 61 -10.42 -7.47 23.35
N GLU A 62 -9.51 -7.89 22.47
CA GLU A 62 -9.72 -8.99 21.53
C GLU A 62 -9.98 -10.28 22.33
N GLY A 63 -11.25 -10.56 22.56
CA GLY A 63 -11.74 -11.73 23.26
C GLY A 63 -13.03 -12.25 22.61
N ALA A 64 -13.10 -12.25 21.28
CA ALA A 64 -14.07 -13.10 20.59
C ALA A 64 -13.65 -14.57 20.75
N GLN A 65 -14.59 -15.50 20.69
CA GLN A 65 -14.31 -16.94 20.69
C GLN A 65 -13.45 -17.24 19.45
N VAL A 66 -12.17 -17.52 19.65
CA VAL A 66 -11.24 -17.90 18.58
C VAL A 66 -11.19 -19.42 18.56
N ALA A 67 -11.35 -20.05 17.40
CA ALA A 67 -11.39 -21.52 17.26
C ALA A 67 -10.14 -22.22 17.83
N ASN A 68 -9.05 -21.48 18.07
CA ASN A 68 -7.79 -21.94 18.63
C ASN A 68 -7.44 -21.14 19.90
N GLU A 69 -8.34 -21.09 20.90
CA GLU A 69 -8.01 -20.43 22.17
C GLU A 69 -6.92 -21.20 22.94
N CYS A 70 -5.92 -20.47 23.45
CA CYS A 70 -4.91 -21.04 24.31
C CYS A 70 -5.47 -21.23 25.72
N LYS A 71 -5.70 -22.48 26.13
CA LYS A 71 -6.30 -22.81 27.43
C LYS A 71 -5.45 -22.42 28.63
N GLU A 72 -4.13 -22.31 28.45
CA GLU A 72 -3.19 -21.96 29.53
C GLU A 72 -3.23 -20.46 29.88
N LEU A 73 -3.59 -19.62 28.92
CA LEU A 73 -3.73 -18.16 29.11
C LEU A 73 -5.20 -17.73 29.24
N PHE A 74 -6.11 -18.70 29.29
CA PHE A 74 -7.53 -18.46 29.40
C PHE A 74 -7.89 -18.08 30.84
N ILE A 75 -8.28 -16.81 31.02
CA ILE A 75 -8.75 -16.29 32.30
C ILE A 75 -10.25 -16.09 32.22
N ASP A 76 -11.00 -17.02 32.82
CA ASP A 76 -12.47 -17.06 32.85
C ASP A 76 -13.11 -15.73 33.25
N LYS A 77 -12.47 -15.04 34.19
CA LYS A 77 -12.92 -13.76 34.72
C LYS A 77 -12.97 -12.66 33.66
N TYR A 78 -11.95 -12.57 32.80
CA TYR A 78 -11.94 -11.58 31.71
C TYR A 78 -12.94 -11.93 30.61
N ARG A 79 -13.17 -13.22 30.37
CA ARG A 79 -14.19 -13.68 29.41
C ARG A 79 -15.60 -13.26 29.83
N LYS A 80 -15.94 -13.45 31.11
CA LYS A 80 -17.25 -13.05 31.65
C LYS A 80 -17.48 -11.55 31.53
N MET A 81 -16.51 -10.74 31.96
CA MET A 81 -16.59 -9.27 31.86
C MET A 81 -16.79 -8.80 30.41
N TYR A 82 -16.06 -9.38 29.46
CA TYR A 82 -16.21 -9.03 28.03
C TYR A 82 -17.61 -9.34 27.51
N ASN A 83 -18.15 -10.52 27.82
CA ASN A 83 -19.47 -10.93 27.35
C ASN A 83 -20.58 -10.02 27.91
N GLU A 84 -20.50 -9.65 29.18
CA GLU A 84 -21.44 -8.71 29.81
C GLU A 84 -21.38 -7.33 29.13
N PHE A 85 -20.17 -6.79 28.89
CA PHE A 85 -19.99 -5.52 28.19
C PHE A 85 -20.54 -5.54 26.76
N LYS A 86 -20.33 -6.65 26.04
CA LYS A 86 -20.83 -6.82 24.68
C LYS A 86 -22.36 -6.85 24.66
N THR A 87 -22.98 -7.62 25.56
CA THR A 87 -24.44 -7.65 25.69
C THR A 87 -25.02 -6.28 26.06
N MET A 88 -24.34 -5.49 26.89
CA MET A 88 -24.76 -4.11 27.17
C MET A 88 -24.70 -3.22 25.92
N MET A 89 -23.61 -3.30 25.14
CA MET A 89 -23.43 -2.51 23.91
C MET A 89 -24.42 -2.88 22.81
N ASP A 90 -24.65 -4.17 22.58
CA ASP A 90 -25.59 -4.67 21.55
C ASP A 90 -27.03 -4.23 21.88
N ASN A 91 -27.40 -4.23 23.18
CA ASN A 91 -28.69 -3.74 23.66
C ASN A 91 -28.84 -2.20 23.58
N GLU A 92 -27.74 -1.45 23.52
CA GLU A 92 -27.76 0.01 23.31
C GLU A 92 -27.85 0.38 21.83
N GLU A 93 -27.28 -0.42 20.92
CA GLU A 93 -27.40 -0.20 19.48
C GLU A 93 -28.81 -0.47 18.96
N GLU A 94 -29.53 -1.44 19.51
CA GLU A 94 -30.94 -1.70 19.17
C GLU A 94 -31.89 -0.58 19.64
N LYS A 95 -31.46 0.27 20.58
CA LYS A 95 -32.26 1.36 21.15
C LYS A 95 -32.05 2.71 20.48
N LYS A 96 -31.16 2.85 19.47
CA LYS A 96 -30.95 4.13 18.78
C LYS A 96 -31.95 4.33 17.63
N PRO A 97 -32.92 5.27 17.73
CA PRO A 97 -33.76 5.62 16.60
C PRO A 97 -32.93 6.37 15.54
N THR A 98 -32.94 5.85 14.31
CA THR A 98 -32.37 6.50 13.12
C THR A 98 -32.94 7.91 12.95
N THR A 99 -32.16 8.91 13.33
CA THR A 99 -32.51 10.33 13.21
C THR A 99 -31.75 10.95 12.03
N THR A 100 -32.45 11.07 10.90
CA THR A 100 -32.05 11.83 9.73
C THR A 100 -31.95 13.32 10.07
N THR A 101 -30.74 13.87 10.17
CA THR A 101 -30.55 15.30 10.41
C THR A 101 -30.71 16.08 9.11
N LYS A 102 -31.88 16.71 8.91
CA LYS A 102 -32.12 17.73 7.88
C LYS A 102 -31.34 19.01 8.25
N ARG A 103 -30.30 19.34 7.46
CA ARG A 103 -29.64 20.64 7.50
C ARG A 103 -30.42 21.59 6.58
N LYS A 104 -30.93 22.69 7.13
CA LYS A 104 -31.60 23.77 6.40
C LYS A 104 -30.62 24.40 5.40
N THR A 105 -30.93 24.33 4.12
CA THR A 105 -30.30 25.13 3.06
C THR A 105 -31.31 26.17 2.59
N LYS A 106 -30.85 27.42 2.54
CA LYS A 106 -31.55 28.60 2.08
C LYS A 106 -31.82 28.46 0.57
N GLU A 107 -33.03 28.81 0.15
CA GLU A 107 -33.49 28.75 -1.23
C GLU A 107 -32.64 29.62 -2.15
N THR A 108 -32.21 29.04 -3.26
CA THR A 108 -31.97 29.76 -4.52
C THR A 108 -32.40 28.80 -5.62
N GLN A 109 -33.45 29.18 -6.34
CA GLN A 109 -33.94 28.46 -7.51
C GLN A 109 -32.91 28.59 -8.62
N GLU A 110 -32.42 27.48 -9.13
CA GLU A 110 -31.94 27.39 -10.51
C GLU A 110 -32.00 25.93 -10.96
N GLU A 111 -32.54 25.74 -12.15
CA GLU A 111 -32.88 24.47 -12.78
C GLU A 111 -31.65 23.57 -12.93
N SER A 112 -31.75 22.33 -12.44
CA SER A 112 -30.74 21.31 -12.74
C SER A 112 -31.41 20.04 -13.24
N THR A 113 -31.07 19.72 -14.48
CA THR A 113 -31.37 18.48 -15.18
C THR A 113 -30.69 17.31 -14.46
N THR A 114 -31.49 16.32 -14.11
CA THR A 114 -31.10 15.14 -13.34
C THR A 114 -30.24 14.20 -14.20
N LYS A 115 -28.92 14.43 -14.27
CA LYS A 115 -27.97 13.39 -14.72
C LYS A 115 -27.80 12.36 -13.61
N LYS A 116 -28.43 11.20 -13.80
CA LYS A 116 -28.18 9.96 -13.04
C LYS A 116 -26.66 9.67 -13.05
N LYS A 117 -26.00 9.91 -11.91
CA LYS A 117 -24.66 9.35 -11.65
C LYS A 117 -24.84 7.87 -11.33
N THR A 118 -24.57 7.04 -12.32
CA THR A 118 -24.43 5.59 -12.17
C THR A 118 -23.23 5.32 -11.26
N LYS A 119 -23.47 4.92 -10.00
CA LYS A 119 -22.44 4.39 -9.11
C LYS A 119 -21.96 3.05 -9.70
N LEU A 120 -20.82 3.05 -10.38
CA LEU A 120 -20.06 1.85 -10.70
C LEU A 120 -19.38 1.39 -9.41
N ASN A 121 -19.98 0.45 -8.67
CA ASN A 121 -19.31 -0.22 -7.54
C ASN A 121 -20.01 -1.54 -7.20
N THR A 122 -20.14 -2.41 -8.18
CA THR A 122 -20.29 -3.85 -7.96
C THR A 122 -18.90 -4.45 -8.07
N HIS A 123 -18.22 -4.60 -6.93
CA HIS A 123 -16.97 -5.37 -6.85
C HIS A 123 -17.33 -6.85 -6.97
N GLU A 124 -17.41 -7.35 -8.22
CA GLU A 124 -17.46 -8.79 -8.47
C GLU A 124 -16.23 -9.46 -7.86
N GLN A 125 -16.47 -10.53 -7.11
CA GLN A 125 -15.42 -11.33 -6.50
C GLN A 125 -14.73 -12.15 -7.59
N ILE A 126 -13.58 -11.67 -8.07
CA ILE A 126 -12.72 -12.44 -8.98
C ILE A 126 -12.27 -13.74 -8.27
N THR A 127 -12.62 -14.87 -8.86
CA THR A 127 -12.19 -16.23 -8.50
C THR A 127 -10.72 -16.46 -8.87
N ASN A 128 -10.10 -17.52 -8.33
CA ASN A 128 -8.71 -17.85 -8.66
C ASN A 128 -8.52 -18.16 -10.16
N VAL A 129 -9.49 -18.83 -10.79
CA VAL A 129 -9.45 -19.16 -12.22
C VAL A 129 -9.49 -17.89 -13.07
N GLU A 130 -10.31 -16.91 -12.69
CA GLU A 130 -10.37 -15.62 -13.37
C GLU A 130 -9.08 -14.81 -13.20
N LEU A 131 -8.40 -14.94 -12.06
CA LEU A 131 -7.09 -14.30 -11.85
C LEU A 131 -6.01 -14.89 -12.77
N ASP A 132 -5.93 -16.22 -12.88
CA ASP A 132 -4.98 -16.88 -13.80
C ASP A 132 -5.25 -16.50 -15.25
N ASN A 133 -6.53 -16.52 -15.67
CA ASN A 133 -6.94 -16.11 -17.00
C ASN A 133 -6.57 -14.65 -17.29
N GLU A 134 -6.71 -13.76 -16.29
CA GLU A 134 -6.34 -12.37 -16.44
C GLU A 134 -4.82 -12.18 -16.56
N ILE A 135 -4.02 -12.94 -15.81
CA ILE A 135 -2.56 -12.95 -15.93
C ILE A 135 -2.14 -13.39 -17.34
N ILE A 136 -2.73 -14.48 -17.84
CA ILE A 136 -2.48 -15.02 -19.18
C ILE A 136 -2.95 -14.04 -20.25
N ARG A 137 -4.10 -13.38 -20.08
CA ARG A 137 -4.62 -12.37 -21.02
C ARG A 137 -3.68 -11.17 -21.14
N LEU A 138 -2.95 -10.84 -20.07
CA LEU A 138 -1.89 -9.81 -20.08
C LEU A 138 -0.56 -10.34 -20.65
N ASP A 139 -0.56 -11.54 -21.23
CA ASP A 139 0.58 -12.18 -21.88
C ASP A 139 1.75 -12.42 -20.91
N TYR A 140 1.42 -12.77 -19.66
CA TYR A 140 2.40 -13.30 -18.71
C TYR A 140 2.30 -14.82 -18.63
N HIS A 141 3.46 -15.48 -18.58
CA HIS A 141 3.55 -16.90 -18.29
C HIS A 141 3.32 -17.17 -16.80
N VAL A 142 2.51 -18.18 -16.48
CA VAL A 142 2.27 -18.64 -15.11
C VAL A 142 3.10 -19.91 -14.85
N ASP A 143 4.15 -19.76 -14.05
CA ASP A 143 5.02 -20.84 -13.59
C ASP A 143 4.44 -21.49 -12.33
N ILE A 144 3.82 -22.66 -12.45
CA ILE A 144 3.30 -23.40 -11.29
C ILE A 144 4.47 -24.10 -10.56
N LYS A 145 4.61 -23.86 -9.26
CA LYS A 145 5.65 -24.42 -8.40
C LYS A 145 5.05 -25.17 -7.20
N PRO A 146 5.69 -26.24 -6.72
CA PRO A 146 5.23 -26.94 -5.52
C PRO A 146 5.42 -26.06 -4.26
N PRO A 147 4.70 -26.32 -3.15
CA PRO A 147 4.90 -25.63 -1.87
C PRO A 147 6.34 -25.66 -1.35
N SER A 148 7.11 -26.71 -1.67
CA SER A 148 8.53 -26.78 -1.31
C SER A 148 9.36 -25.65 -1.91
N PHE A 149 8.94 -25.01 -3.01
CA PHE A 149 9.65 -23.87 -3.58
C PHE A 149 9.78 -22.71 -2.58
N THR A 150 8.72 -22.41 -1.80
CA THR A 150 8.79 -21.32 -0.82
C THR A 150 9.70 -21.68 0.36
N ILE A 151 9.63 -22.93 0.82
CA ILE A 151 10.36 -23.44 1.99
C ILE A 151 11.83 -23.71 1.66
N ASP A 152 12.11 -24.34 0.54
CA ASP A 152 13.44 -24.85 0.20
C ASP A 152 14.25 -23.91 -0.68
N GLU A 153 13.61 -23.01 -1.42
CA GLU A 153 14.29 -22.07 -2.31
C GLU A 153 14.15 -20.62 -1.81
N LEU A 154 12.94 -20.06 -1.77
CA LEU A 154 12.76 -18.64 -1.44
C LEU A 154 13.21 -18.29 -0.02
N SER A 155 12.92 -19.13 0.97
CA SER A 155 13.28 -18.86 2.38
C SER A 155 14.79 -18.72 2.63
N LYS A 156 15.61 -19.27 1.73
CA LYS A 156 17.08 -19.24 1.82
C LYS A 156 17.68 -18.01 1.14
N LEU A 157 16.88 -17.28 0.35
CA LEU A 157 17.32 -16.09 -0.35
C LEU A 157 17.39 -14.88 0.58
N ALA A 158 18.30 -13.96 0.28
CA ALA A 158 18.34 -12.69 0.98
C ALA A 158 17.14 -11.82 0.58
N HIS A 159 16.63 -11.03 1.53
CA HIS A 159 15.62 -10.04 1.23
C HIS A 159 16.27 -8.76 0.69
N GLY A 160 15.62 -8.08 -0.26
CA GLY A 160 16.04 -6.75 -0.71
C GLY A 160 15.82 -5.66 0.34
N GLN A 161 14.85 -5.86 1.24
CA GLN A 161 14.64 -5.02 2.42
C GLN A 161 13.84 -5.80 3.47
N PRO A 162 14.04 -5.53 4.78
CA PRO A 162 13.17 -6.08 5.80
C PRO A 162 11.77 -5.48 5.67
N ARG A 163 10.74 -6.28 6.00
CA ARG A 163 9.35 -5.83 5.98
C ARG A 163 9.11 -4.87 7.13
N THR A 164 8.61 -3.69 6.79
CA THR A 164 8.24 -2.67 7.80
C THR A 164 6.79 -2.75 8.24
N SER A 165 5.98 -3.61 7.61
CA SER A 165 4.57 -3.83 7.94
C SER A 165 4.08 -5.18 7.41
N MET A 166 3.09 -5.78 8.09
CA MET A 166 2.53 -7.09 7.71
C MET A 166 1.83 -7.11 6.33
N HIS A 167 1.49 -5.95 5.77
CA HIS A 167 0.85 -5.86 4.46
C HIS A 167 1.85 -5.63 3.31
N LYS A 168 3.12 -5.30 3.62
CA LYS A 168 4.16 -5.19 2.61
C LYS A 168 4.60 -6.57 2.16
N LYS A 169 4.89 -6.71 0.87
CA LYS A 169 5.38 -7.95 0.27
C LYS A 169 6.88 -8.11 0.54
N ALA A 170 7.30 -9.35 0.77
CA ALA A 170 8.71 -9.67 0.81
C ALA A 170 9.28 -9.57 -0.61
N VAL A 171 10.56 -9.23 -0.69
CA VAL A 171 11.32 -9.17 -1.95
C VAL A 171 12.53 -10.05 -1.76
N PHE A 172 12.54 -11.23 -2.36
CA PHE A 172 13.63 -12.20 -2.29
C PHE A 172 14.56 -11.99 -3.49
N ILE A 173 15.87 -12.11 -3.28
CA ILE A 173 16.88 -11.83 -4.31
C ILE A 173 17.82 -13.02 -4.40
N SER A 174 17.94 -13.58 -5.60
CA SER A 174 18.98 -14.55 -5.99
C SER A 174 19.99 -13.88 -6.93
N SER A 175 20.99 -14.64 -7.39
CA SER A 175 21.93 -14.20 -8.42
C SER A 175 21.22 -13.76 -9.70
N ASP A 176 20.19 -14.50 -10.11
CA ASP A 176 19.60 -14.35 -11.44
C ASP A 176 18.26 -13.63 -11.42
N TYR A 177 17.53 -13.69 -10.29
CA TYR A 177 16.15 -13.23 -10.22
C TYR A 177 15.81 -12.49 -8.91
N VAL A 178 14.79 -11.65 -9.00
CA VAL A 178 14.08 -11.04 -7.89
C VAL A 178 12.67 -11.60 -7.88
N TYR A 179 12.18 -11.93 -6.68
CA TYR A 179 10.84 -12.44 -6.45
C TYR A 179 10.10 -11.51 -5.47
N LYS A 180 8.91 -11.02 -5.82
CA LYS A 180 8.09 -10.19 -4.93
C LYS A 180 6.79 -10.91 -4.59
N GLY A 181 6.49 -11.12 -3.31
CA GLY A 181 5.28 -11.80 -2.85
C GLY A 181 5.30 -12.21 -1.36
N PRO A 182 4.42 -13.14 -0.94
CA PRO A 182 3.29 -13.66 -1.71
C PRO A 182 2.15 -12.65 -1.85
N TYR A 183 1.48 -12.64 -3.00
CA TYR A 183 0.14 -12.07 -3.16
C TYR A 183 -0.88 -13.20 -2.98
N LEU A 184 -1.71 -13.11 -1.95
CA LEU A 184 -2.70 -14.14 -1.65
C LEU A 184 -3.92 -13.94 -2.53
N SER A 185 -4.28 -14.94 -3.35
CA SER A 185 -5.47 -14.83 -4.19
C SER A 185 -6.76 -14.77 -3.38
N SER A 186 -6.79 -15.26 -2.13
CA SER A 186 -7.95 -15.16 -1.25
C SER A 186 -8.16 -13.73 -0.71
N SER A 187 -7.09 -12.93 -0.63
CA SER A 187 -7.14 -11.54 -0.16
C SER A 187 -7.48 -10.57 -1.29
N GLN A 188 -8.63 -9.89 -1.19
CA GLN A 188 -9.03 -8.89 -2.20
C GLN A 188 -8.00 -7.77 -2.35
N GLY A 189 -7.37 -7.35 -1.25
CA GLY A 189 -6.32 -6.33 -1.26
C GLY A 189 -5.10 -6.78 -2.06
N ASP A 190 -4.67 -8.03 -1.89
CA ASP A 190 -3.52 -8.59 -2.59
C ASP A 190 -3.82 -8.84 -4.07
N ARG A 191 -5.00 -9.40 -4.40
CA ARG A 191 -5.44 -9.55 -5.79
C ARG A 191 -5.38 -8.21 -6.53
N ARG A 192 -5.90 -7.15 -5.91
CA ARG A 192 -5.88 -5.80 -6.50
C ARG A 192 -4.45 -5.30 -6.68
N LYS A 193 -3.58 -5.47 -5.69
CA LYS A 193 -2.16 -5.04 -5.77
C LYS A 193 -1.38 -5.80 -6.84
N LEU A 194 -1.60 -7.11 -6.95
CA LEU A 194 -1.01 -7.94 -8.00
C LEU A 194 -1.46 -7.43 -9.38
N LEU A 195 -2.76 -7.32 -9.61
CA LEU A 195 -3.30 -6.84 -10.87
C LEU A 195 -2.85 -5.41 -11.20
N TYR A 196 -2.74 -4.52 -10.21
CA TYR A 196 -2.21 -3.16 -10.44
C TYR A 196 -0.74 -3.19 -10.86
N ASN A 197 0.12 -4.01 -10.24
CA ASN A 197 1.48 -4.17 -10.75
C ASN A 197 1.47 -4.61 -12.22
N LEU A 198 0.66 -5.60 -12.59
CA LEU A 198 0.64 -6.13 -13.96
C LEU A 198 0.07 -5.13 -14.97
N TYR A 199 -1.10 -4.54 -14.69
CA TYR A 199 -1.74 -3.56 -15.56
C TYR A 199 -0.88 -2.32 -15.74
N PHE A 200 -0.33 -1.77 -14.65
CA PHE A 200 0.48 -0.56 -14.75
C PHE A 200 1.83 -0.83 -15.39
N THR A 201 2.46 -1.99 -15.17
CA THR A 201 3.70 -2.34 -15.89
C THR A 201 3.46 -2.36 -17.40
N ARG A 202 2.42 -3.09 -17.86
CA ARG A 202 2.08 -3.16 -19.30
C ARG A 202 1.64 -1.82 -19.87
N ALA A 203 0.84 -1.04 -19.12
CA ALA A 203 0.42 0.29 -19.55
C ALA A 203 1.62 1.24 -19.68
N LEU A 204 2.56 1.24 -18.73
CA LEU A 204 3.76 2.08 -18.80
C LEU A 204 4.66 1.68 -19.99
N LEU A 205 4.87 0.37 -20.24
CA LEU A 205 5.59 -0.11 -21.42
C LEU A 205 4.93 0.35 -22.73
N THR A 206 3.60 0.24 -22.81
CA THR A 206 2.81 0.70 -23.96
C THR A 206 3.01 2.20 -24.20
N LEU A 207 3.03 3.01 -23.12
CA LEU A 207 3.28 4.44 -23.22
C LEU A 207 4.71 4.77 -23.61
N GLU A 208 5.71 4.06 -23.08
CA GLU A 208 7.12 4.25 -23.46
C GLU A 208 7.31 3.98 -24.97
N GLN A 209 6.68 2.93 -25.50
CA GLN A 209 6.70 2.61 -26.92
C GLN A 209 5.94 3.64 -27.77
N TYR A 210 4.72 4.01 -27.38
CA TYR A 210 3.89 4.95 -28.15
C TYR A 210 4.53 6.33 -28.25
N LEU A 211 5.06 6.85 -27.14
CA LEU A 211 5.76 8.15 -27.12
C LEU A 211 7.16 8.07 -27.74
N LYS A 212 7.64 6.87 -28.11
CA LYS A 212 8.99 6.63 -28.61
C LYS A 212 10.05 7.18 -27.66
N ILE A 213 9.90 6.84 -26.39
CA ILE A 213 10.82 7.28 -25.33
C ILE A 213 12.23 6.76 -25.66
N PRO A 214 13.26 7.63 -25.72
CA PRO A 214 14.63 7.20 -25.96
C PRO A 214 15.10 6.16 -24.94
N ASP A 215 15.91 5.19 -25.37
CA ASP A 215 16.34 4.06 -24.53
C ASP A 215 16.94 4.46 -23.18
N HIS A 216 17.68 5.58 -23.13
CA HIS A 216 18.29 6.08 -21.90
C HIS A 216 17.29 6.73 -20.91
N LEU A 217 16.05 6.99 -21.35
CA LEU A 217 14.95 7.50 -20.52
C LEU A 217 13.92 6.41 -20.18
N GLN A 218 13.98 5.26 -20.85
CA GLN A 218 13.14 4.11 -20.52
C GLN A 218 13.48 3.60 -19.12
N SER A 219 12.43 3.26 -18.38
CA SER A 219 12.50 3.06 -16.93
C SER A 219 11.73 1.84 -16.46
N ILE A 220 11.00 1.18 -17.36
CA ILE A 220 10.15 0.05 -17.02
C ILE A 220 10.85 -1.24 -17.44
N ILE A 221 10.85 -2.20 -16.52
CA ILE A 221 11.33 -3.53 -16.78
C ILE A 221 10.15 -4.45 -16.52
N ASP A 222 9.85 -5.29 -17.49
CA ASP A 222 8.73 -6.19 -17.43
C ASP A 222 8.99 -7.34 -16.43
N TRP A 223 7.93 -8.03 -16.02
CA TRP A 223 8.06 -9.28 -15.29
C TRP A 223 8.33 -10.43 -16.26
N ASP A 224 9.31 -11.28 -15.94
CA ASP A 224 9.63 -12.43 -16.80
C ASP A 224 8.53 -13.48 -16.76
N SER A 225 7.98 -13.73 -15.57
CA SER A 225 6.87 -14.66 -15.33
C SER A 225 6.22 -14.40 -13.97
N ILE A 226 5.08 -15.05 -13.76
CA ILE A 226 4.36 -15.07 -12.47
C ILE A 226 4.45 -16.47 -11.90
N ILE A 227 5.03 -16.62 -10.72
CA ILE A 227 5.08 -17.90 -10.02
C ILE A 227 3.77 -18.07 -9.26
N LYS A 228 3.11 -19.22 -9.44
CA LYS A 228 1.95 -19.64 -8.63
C LYS A 228 2.34 -20.85 -7.80
N ILE A 229 2.15 -20.78 -6.49
CA ILE A 229 2.38 -21.92 -5.61
C ILE A 229 1.16 -22.82 -5.61
N ASP A 230 1.39 -24.09 -5.96
CA ASP A 230 0.36 -25.10 -6.05
C ASP A 230 -0.30 -25.34 -4.68
N ASN A 231 -1.61 -25.51 -4.67
CA ASN A 231 -2.45 -25.74 -3.49
C ASN A 231 -2.45 -24.64 -2.39
N THR A 232 -1.64 -23.57 -2.48
CA THR A 232 -1.67 -22.44 -1.51
C THR A 232 -2.28 -21.16 -2.10
N ASN A 233 -2.43 -21.08 -3.43
CA ASN A 233 -2.89 -19.91 -4.17
C ASN A 233 -2.08 -18.63 -3.87
N GLU A 234 -0.78 -18.79 -3.66
CA GLU A 234 0.16 -17.69 -3.48
C GLU A 234 0.81 -17.36 -4.82
N TYR A 235 0.91 -16.07 -5.12
CA TYR A 235 1.52 -15.57 -6.35
C TYR A 235 2.76 -14.75 -6.04
N TYR A 236 3.80 -14.90 -6.86
CA TYR A 236 5.02 -14.10 -6.79
C TYR A 236 5.35 -13.53 -8.17
N LEU A 237 5.69 -12.25 -8.21
CA LEU A 237 6.24 -11.62 -9.40
C LEU A 237 7.71 -12.01 -9.54
N LYS A 238 8.15 -12.46 -10.73
CA LYS A 238 9.54 -12.84 -11.00
C LYS A 238 10.13 -11.96 -12.10
N GLN A 239 11.33 -11.44 -11.87
CA GLN A 239 12.07 -10.60 -12.82
C GLN A 239 13.57 -10.85 -12.69
N LYS A 240 14.33 -10.69 -13.77
CA LYS A 240 15.80 -10.75 -13.72
C LYS A 240 16.39 -9.77 -12.71
N SER A 241 17.45 -10.19 -12.02
CA SER A 241 18.18 -9.31 -11.12
C SER A 241 18.79 -8.12 -11.87
N LEU A 242 18.64 -6.93 -11.30
CA LEU A 242 19.16 -5.67 -11.83
C LEU A 242 20.38 -5.16 -11.06
N GLY A 243 20.80 -5.91 -10.04
CA GLY A 243 21.88 -5.53 -9.15
C GLY A 243 23.25 -5.98 -9.63
N LYS A 244 24.26 -5.58 -8.86
CA LYS A 244 25.65 -5.93 -9.10
C LYS A 244 25.88 -7.43 -8.88
N LEU A 245 26.44 -8.11 -9.86
CA LEU A 245 26.87 -9.51 -9.73
C LEU A 245 28.40 -9.63 -9.70
N PRO A 246 28.96 -10.62 -8.99
CA PRO A 246 28.27 -11.55 -8.06
C PRO A 246 27.84 -10.86 -6.76
N ILE A 247 26.83 -11.40 -6.07
CA ILE A 247 26.43 -10.97 -4.72
C ILE A 247 27.44 -11.53 -3.73
N SER A 248 28.14 -10.67 -3.00
CA SER A 248 29.15 -11.07 -2.01
C SER A 248 28.54 -11.25 -0.62
N GLU A 249 29.16 -12.06 0.24
CA GLU A 249 28.66 -12.22 1.61
C GLU A 249 28.71 -10.90 2.40
N SER A 250 29.68 -10.02 2.08
CA SER A 250 29.77 -8.66 2.64
C SER A 250 28.61 -7.73 2.26
N ASP A 251 27.84 -8.06 1.22
CA ASP A 251 26.65 -7.30 0.84
C ASP A 251 25.45 -7.59 1.74
N HIS A 252 25.57 -8.54 2.67
CA HIS A 252 24.49 -8.96 3.54
C HIS A 252 24.62 -8.41 4.96
N GLU A 253 23.47 -8.30 5.62
CA GLU A 253 23.36 -8.11 7.06
C GLU A 253 22.17 -8.94 7.58
N THR A 254 22.22 -9.31 8.85
CA THR A 254 21.10 -9.95 9.54
C THR A 254 20.34 -8.89 10.31
N VAL A 255 19.04 -8.76 10.02
CA VAL A 255 18.18 -7.76 10.65
C VAL A 255 17.02 -8.43 11.35
N THR A 256 16.73 -7.93 12.55
CA THR A 256 15.51 -8.24 13.29
C THR A 256 14.67 -6.97 13.37
N THR A 257 13.40 -7.10 13.03
CA THR A 257 12.37 -6.07 13.15
C THR A 257 11.26 -6.56 14.07
N LYS A 258 10.22 -5.74 14.28
CA LYS A 258 9.02 -6.16 15.01
C LYS A 258 8.26 -7.31 14.32
N ILE A 259 8.49 -7.55 13.04
CA ILE A 259 7.69 -8.46 12.20
C ILE A 259 8.51 -9.66 11.73
N GLU A 260 9.81 -9.50 11.63
CA GLU A 260 10.73 -10.47 11.04
C GLU A 260 11.95 -10.62 11.94
N THR A 261 12.33 -11.85 12.25
CA THR A 261 13.46 -12.13 13.15
C THR A 261 14.59 -12.79 12.39
N ASN A 262 15.82 -12.32 12.59
CA ASN A 262 17.05 -12.88 12.02
C ASN A 262 17.01 -13.06 10.49
N VAL A 263 16.40 -12.12 9.77
CA VAL A 263 16.30 -12.20 8.31
C VAL A 263 17.58 -11.69 7.66
N LYS A 264 18.12 -12.47 6.71
CA LYS A 264 19.24 -12.06 5.86
C LYS A 264 18.73 -11.03 4.85
N VAL A 265 19.27 -9.81 4.90
CA VAL A 265 18.89 -8.72 3.99
C VAL A 265 20.12 -8.18 3.26
N LEU A 266 19.94 -7.65 2.06
CA LEU A 266 20.99 -6.91 1.36
C LEU A 266 21.14 -5.52 1.98
N ARG A 267 22.38 -5.14 2.30
CA ARG A 267 22.72 -3.81 2.82
C ARG A 267 22.34 -2.76 1.80
N ARG A 268 21.79 -1.64 2.26
CA ARG A 268 21.48 -0.51 1.38
C ARG A 268 22.75 0.00 0.70
N GLY A 269 22.67 0.29 -0.60
CA GLY A 269 23.80 0.80 -1.38
C GLY A 269 24.79 -0.26 -1.91
N SER A 270 24.64 -1.53 -1.51
CA SER A 270 25.57 -2.61 -1.86
C SER A 270 25.29 -3.19 -3.26
N HIS A 271 24.17 -3.90 -3.39
CA HIS A 271 23.77 -4.63 -4.59
C HIS A 271 23.00 -3.76 -5.59
N ILE A 272 22.02 -2.99 -5.10
CA ILE A 272 21.23 -2.01 -5.86
C ILE A 272 21.16 -0.72 -5.03
N ASN A 273 21.20 0.43 -5.71
CA ASN A 273 20.97 1.73 -5.07
C ASN A 273 19.58 2.23 -5.39
N ARG A 274 18.85 2.72 -4.39
CA ARG A 274 17.70 3.58 -4.66
C ARG A 274 18.19 4.96 -5.05
N LEU A 275 17.44 5.62 -5.94
CA LEU A 275 17.83 6.95 -6.40
C LEU A 275 17.93 7.96 -5.24
N ILE A 276 17.06 7.87 -4.24
CA ILE A 276 17.14 8.71 -3.03
C ILE A 276 18.46 8.56 -2.24
N GLU A 277 19.15 7.43 -2.35
CA GLU A 277 20.44 7.20 -1.71
C GLU A 277 21.55 7.92 -2.50
N LEU A 278 21.51 7.83 -3.83
CA LEU A 278 22.43 8.54 -4.72
C LEU A 278 22.21 10.05 -4.72
N GLU A 279 20.98 10.51 -4.54
CA GLU A 279 20.68 11.93 -4.38
C GLU A 279 21.51 12.56 -3.27
N LYS A 280 21.95 11.79 -2.25
CA LYS A 280 22.75 12.25 -1.11
C LYS A 280 24.26 12.12 -1.32
N ASP A 281 24.70 11.27 -2.24
CA ASP A 281 26.12 11.01 -2.54
C ASP A 281 26.50 11.70 -3.86
N GLU A 282 27.14 12.87 -3.74
CA GLU A 282 27.51 13.69 -4.90
C GLU A 282 28.55 13.03 -5.80
N SER A 283 29.38 12.12 -5.31
CA SER A 283 30.47 11.57 -6.13
C SER A 283 29.97 10.61 -7.21
N ASN A 284 29.11 9.65 -6.84
CA ASN A 284 28.57 8.64 -7.75
C ASN A 284 27.45 9.17 -8.66
N PHE A 285 26.86 10.33 -8.32
CA PHE A 285 25.71 10.87 -9.05
C PHE A 285 26.11 11.73 -10.25
N GLN A 286 27.30 12.36 -10.25
CA GLN A 286 27.64 13.44 -11.19
C GLN A 286 27.84 12.96 -12.63
N ASP A 287 28.53 11.83 -12.85
CA ASP A 287 28.91 11.38 -14.20
C ASP A 287 27.70 11.09 -15.09
N ASN A 288 26.56 10.71 -14.51
CA ASN A 288 25.32 10.39 -15.23
C ASN A 288 24.12 11.22 -14.75
N LYS A 289 24.37 12.32 -14.02
CA LYS A 289 23.34 13.12 -13.35
C LYS A 289 22.20 13.51 -14.27
N LYS A 290 22.55 14.09 -15.42
CA LYS A 290 21.56 14.55 -16.41
C LYS A 290 20.63 13.41 -16.84
N TYR A 291 21.21 12.29 -17.26
CA TYR A 291 20.44 11.16 -17.78
C TYR A 291 19.56 10.52 -16.71
N ILE A 292 20.11 10.31 -15.50
CA ILE A 292 19.34 9.76 -14.37
C ILE A 292 18.19 10.70 -13.98
N CYS A 293 18.44 12.00 -13.91
CA CYS A 293 17.40 12.99 -13.62
C CYS A 293 16.30 12.99 -14.67
N GLN A 294 16.66 13.04 -15.96
CA GLN A 294 15.68 13.03 -17.06
C GLN A 294 14.87 11.74 -17.07
N ALA A 295 15.51 10.57 -16.93
CA ALA A 295 14.81 9.29 -16.88
C ALA A 295 13.86 9.21 -15.67
N CYS A 296 14.28 9.72 -14.51
CA CYS A 296 13.46 9.77 -13.31
C CYS A 296 12.21 10.64 -13.49
N LEU A 297 12.37 11.82 -14.10
CA LEU A 297 11.25 12.70 -14.40
C LEU A 297 10.33 12.11 -15.47
N GLN A 298 10.88 11.45 -16.49
CA GLN A 298 10.12 10.73 -17.51
C GLN A 298 9.25 9.67 -16.84
N HIS A 299 9.84 8.84 -15.97
CA HIS A 299 9.14 7.81 -15.22
C HIS A 299 7.99 8.40 -14.37
N PHE A 300 8.24 9.46 -13.61
CA PHE A 300 7.21 10.06 -12.77
C PHE A 300 6.10 10.75 -13.56
N TYR A 301 6.40 11.33 -14.71
CA TYR A 301 5.39 11.86 -15.62
C TYR A 301 4.44 10.74 -16.09
N LEU A 302 4.98 9.59 -16.52
CA LEU A 302 4.17 8.45 -16.94
C LEU A 302 3.32 7.89 -15.78
N ARG A 303 3.88 7.77 -14.56
CA ARG A 303 3.11 7.41 -13.36
C ARG A 303 1.98 8.39 -13.10
N TYR A 304 2.25 9.70 -13.23
CA TYR A 304 1.26 10.75 -12.97
C TYR A 304 0.05 10.63 -13.89
N ILE A 305 0.25 10.52 -15.21
CA ILE A 305 -0.86 10.43 -16.17
C ILE A 305 -1.72 9.16 -15.95
N LEU A 306 -1.09 8.04 -15.55
CA LEU A 306 -1.77 6.80 -15.16
C LEU A 306 -2.32 6.79 -13.73
N ASN A 307 -2.20 7.88 -12.97
CA ASN A 307 -2.62 7.99 -11.58
C ASN A 307 -1.91 7.05 -10.59
N ILE A 308 -0.72 6.56 -10.91
CA ILE A 308 0.02 5.63 -10.05
C ILE A 308 0.56 6.40 -8.84
N GLY A 309 0.30 5.85 -7.66
CA GLY A 309 0.68 6.34 -6.34
C GLY A 309 2.15 6.12 -6.01
N ASP A 310 2.49 6.47 -4.75
CA ASP A 310 3.82 6.35 -4.14
C ASP A 310 4.99 6.75 -5.07
N SER A 311 4.85 7.88 -5.76
CA SER A 311 5.81 8.35 -6.77
C SER A 311 6.95 9.16 -6.13
N GLY A 312 7.75 8.51 -5.29
CA GLY A 312 8.96 9.07 -4.69
C GLY A 312 10.23 8.42 -5.21
N THR A 313 11.38 9.08 -5.06
CA THR A 313 12.68 8.59 -5.56
C THR A 313 13.21 7.39 -4.77
N TRP A 314 12.53 7.00 -3.69
CA TRP A 314 12.73 5.71 -3.02
C TRP A 314 12.15 4.52 -3.80
N ASN A 315 11.25 4.75 -4.77
CA ASN A 315 10.69 3.73 -5.66
C ASN A 315 11.33 3.75 -7.06
N ILE A 316 12.55 4.29 -7.13
CA ILE A 316 13.40 4.24 -8.32
C ILE A 316 14.71 3.56 -7.92
N LEU A 317 15.07 2.52 -8.66
CA LEU A 317 16.34 1.83 -8.56
C LEU A 317 17.28 2.35 -9.64
N VAL A 318 18.58 2.41 -9.35
CA VAL A 318 19.62 2.62 -10.35
C VAL A 318 20.25 1.28 -10.69
N ARG A 319 20.24 0.97 -11.99
CA ARG A 319 20.63 -0.33 -12.52
C ARG A 319 22.14 -0.56 -12.35
N ARG A 320 22.51 -1.81 -12.07
CA ARG A 320 23.90 -2.27 -11.92
C ARG A 320 24.19 -3.56 -12.70
N ASP A 321 23.28 -3.95 -13.59
CA ASP A 321 23.36 -5.13 -14.47
C ASP A 321 24.14 -4.85 -15.77
N HIS A 322 25.23 -4.07 -15.69
CA HIS A 322 26.02 -3.57 -16.82
C HIS A 322 25.26 -2.72 -17.84
N LYS A 323 23.99 -2.38 -17.57
CA LYS A 323 23.20 -1.42 -18.34
C LYS A 323 23.09 -0.11 -17.56
N GLN A 324 23.26 1.01 -18.25
CA GLN A 324 23.01 2.32 -17.67
C GLN A 324 21.50 2.59 -17.59
N GLY A 325 21.08 3.38 -16.60
CA GLY A 325 19.71 3.85 -16.47
C GLY A 325 19.08 3.53 -15.11
N ILE A 326 17.77 3.67 -15.07
CA ILE A 326 16.97 3.48 -13.86
C ILE A 326 15.92 2.39 -14.08
N CYS A 327 15.32 1.92 -12.99
CA CYS A 327 14.13 1.09 -13.01
C CYS A 327 13.13 1.64 -12.00
N GLY A 328 11.91 1.95 -12.44
CA GLY A 328 10.80 2.22 -11.54
C GLY A 328 10.27 0.94 -10.93
N ILE A 329 9.87 0.99 -9.66
CA ILE A 329 9.29 -0.15 -8.96
C ILE A 329 8.01 0.24 -8.22
N ASP A 330 7.32 -0.80 -7.75
CA ASP A 330 6.18 -0.73 -6.83
C ASP A 330 4.98 0.05 -7.39
N PHE A 331 4.21 -0.61 -8.28
CA PHE A 331 3.04 -0.02 -8.95
C PHE A 331 1.73 -0.50 -8.31
N GLU A 332 1.68 -0.61 -6.99
CA GLU A 332 0.54 -1.19 -6.26
C GLU A 332 -0.53 -0.18 -5.85
N GLU A 333 -0.21 1.10 -5.93
CA GLU A 333 -1.03 2.16 -5.35
C GLU A 333 -1.56 3.11 -6.41
N ILE A 334 -2.74 3.66 -6.15
CA ILE A 334 -3.33 4.75 -6.91
C ILE A 334 -3.19 6.02 -6.06
N ARG A 335 -2.92 7.17 -6.71
CA ARG A 335 -2.86 8.46 -6.01
C ARG A 335 -4.18 8.78 -5.33
N SER A 336 -4.09 9.36 -4.13
CA SER A 336 -5.26 9.91 -3.45
C SER A 336 -5.83 11.08 -4.23
N GLU A 337 -7.15 11.16 -4.39
CA GLU A 337 -7.85 12.27 -5.05
C GLU A 337 -7.64 13.64 -4.36
N LYS A 338 -7.18 13.63 -3.10
CA LYS A 338 -6.87 14.84 -2.32
C LYS A 338 -5.57 15.54 -2.74
N THR A 339 -5.08 15.29 -3.95
CA THR A 339 -3.89 15.96 -4.48
C THR A 339 -4.06 17.47 -4.43
N LYS A 340 -3.11 18.15 -3.76
CA LYS A 340 -3.09 19.61 -3.68
C LYS A 340 -3.04 20.19 -5.09
N LYS A 341 -3.93 21.14 -5.40
CA LYS A 341 -3.80 21.96 -6.61
C LYS A 341 -2.46 22.69 -6.53
N THR A 342 -1.57 22.40 -7.46
CA THR A 342 -0.24 23.00 -7.56
C THR A 342 0.02 23.40 -9.00
N ASN A 343 0.72 24.52 -9.18
CA ASN A 343 1.23 24.98 -10.47
C ASN A 343 2.72 24.63 -10.66
N ASP A 344 3.27 23.78 -9.79
CA ASP A 344 4.63 23.27 -9.93
C ASP A 344 4.62 21.86 -10.53
N PRO A 345 5.17 21.65 -11.74
CA PRO A 345 5.12 20.37 -12.45
C PRO A 345 5.85 19.26 -11.69
N LEU A 346 6.92 19.57 -10.94
CA LEU A 346 7.59 18.56 -10.11
C LEU A 346 6.67 18.06 -9.00
N THR A 347 6.00 18.98 -8.29
CA THR A 347 5.01 18.63 -7.26
C THR A 347 3.79 17.90 -7.82
N MET A 348 3.49 18.04 -9.12
CA MET A 348 2.44 17.24 -9.76
C MET A 348 2.87 15.78 -9.91
N ILE A 349 4.08 15.54 -10.41
CA ILE A 349 4.52 14.19 -10.77
C ILE A 349 5.20 13.44 -9.63
N MET A 350 5.69 14.11 -8.60
CA MET A 350 6.32 13.50 -7.42
C MET A 350 5.42 13.62 -6.18
N SER A 351 5.46 12.61 -5.30
CA SER A 351 4.62 12.60 -4.09
C SER A 351 5.01 13.67 -3.07
N LYS A 352 6.31 13.96 -2.93
CA LYS A 352 6.89 15.03 -2.11
C LYS A 352 8.17 15.52 -2.80
N VAL A 353 8.29 16.84 -2.97
CA VAL A 353 9.48 17.47 -3.56
C VAL A 353 10.18 18.29 -2.48
N SER A 354 11.41 17.92 -2.16
CA SER A 354 12.29 18.71 -1.28
C SER A 354 12.98 19.83 -2.07
N LYS A 355 13.53 20.84 -1.38
CA LYS A 355 14.33 21.89 -2.03
C LYS A 355 15.49 21.31 -2.85
N ARG A 356 16.23 20.34 -2.29
CA ARG A 356 17.30 19.63 -3.01
C ARG A 356 16.79 18.99 -4.30
N GLN A 357 15.63 18.34 -4.27
CA GLN A 357 15.05 17.73 -5.46
C GLN A 357 14.60 18.79 -6.48
N GLN A 358 14.07 19.93 -6.03
CA GLN A 358 13.79 21.05 -6.92
C GLN A 358 15.06 21.51 -7.64
N ASP A 359 16.18 21.64 -6.92
CA ASP A 359 17.47 22.06 -7.47
C ASP A 359 18.08 21.00 -8.40
N LEU A 360 17.91 19.72 -8.06
CA LEU A 360 18.45 18.59 -8.84
C LEU A 360 17.67 18.34 -10.14
N TYR A 361 16.34 18.47 -10.11
CA TYR A 361 15.48 18.03 -11.20
C TYR A 361 14.84 19.17 -11.99
N GLY A 362 14.71 20.36 -11.40
CA GLY A 362 13.89 21.45 -11.95
C GLY A 362 14.31 21.91 -13.35
N SER A 363 15.61 21.90 -13.64
CA SER A 363 16.14 22.28 -14.95
C SER A 363 15.89 21.26 -16.06
N TYR A 364 15.57 20.00 -15.71
CA TYR A 364 15.40 18.92 -16.67
C TYR A 364 13.93 18.64 -17.03
N ILE A 365 12.97 19.30 -16.38
CA ILE A 365 11.53 19.05 -16.61
C ILE A 365 11.07 19.42 -18.03
N SER A 366 11.77 20.33 -18.70
CA SER A 366 11.51 20.70 -20.09
C SER A 366 12.02 19.67 -21.09
N ASP A 367 12.86 18.74 -20.66
CA ASP A 367 13.60 17.84 -21.54
C ASP A 367 12.96 16.45 -21.65
N ILE A 368 11.93 16.17 -20.84
CA ILE A 368 11.19 14.91 -20.90
C ILE A 368 10.19 14.91 -22.06
N VAL A 369 9.88 13.72 -22.56
CA VAL A 369 8.89 13.52 -23.61
C VAL A 369 7.49 13.46 -22.99
N ILE A 370 6.61 14.35 -23.45
CA ILE A 370 5.24 14.47 -22.96
C ILE A 370 4.22 14.38 -24.09
N PHE A 371 2.99 13.99 -23.76
CA PHE A 371 1.85 14.20 -24.64
C PHE A 371 1.63 15.69 -24.86
N LYS A 372 1.55 16.11 -26.12
CA LYS A 372 1.23 17.50 -26.50
C LYS A 372 -0.27 17.76 -26.54
N ASN A 373 -1.04 16.71 -26.84
CA ASN A 373 -2.49 16.75 -27.01
C ASN A 373 -3.12 15.61 -26.21
N LYS A 374 -4.44 15.69 -26.02
CA LYS A 374 -5.25 14.57 -25.56
C LYS A 374 -5.11 13.37 -26.49
N ILE A 375 -5.27 12.18 -25.92
CA ILE A 375 -5.36 10.92 -26.65
C ILE A 375 -6.81 10.82 -27.18
N ASP A 376 -6.96 10.57 -28.47
CA ASP A 376 -8.26 10.32 -29.10
C ASP A 376 -8.81 8.97 -28.63
N HIS A 377 -10.09 8.93 -28.22
CA HIS A 377 -10.75 7.69 -27.79
C HIS A 377 -10.84 6.62 -28.89
N CYS A 378 -10.75 7.04 -30.15
CA CYS A 378 -10.74 6.13 -31.30
C CYS A 378 -9.34 5.56 -31.60
N ASP A 379 -8.28 6.14 -31.03
CA ASP A 379 -6.89 5.69 -31.19
C ASP A 379 -6.71 4.28 -30.61
N GLU A 380 -5.88 3.48 -31.26
CA GLU A 380 -5.44 2.17 -30.80
C GLU A 380 -4.83 2.23 -29.40
N LEU A 381 -4.09 3.31 -29.08
CA LEU A 381 -3.56 3.52 -27.73
C LEU A 381 -4.69 3.60 -26.69
N ALA A 382 -5.70 4.45 -26.93
CA ALA A 382 -6.82 4.62 -25.99
C ALA A 382 -7.60 3.32 -25.80
N LYS A 383 -7.84 2.58 -26.90
CA LYS A 383 -8.48 1.27 -26.86
C LYS A 383 -7.66 0.28 -26.04
N THR A 384 -6.36 0.19 -26.27
CA THR A 384 -5.47 -0.72 -25.54
C THR A 384 -5.44 -0.39 -24.04
N LEU A 385 -5.19 0.88 -23.68
CA LEU A 385 -5.15 1.33 -22.29
C LEU A 385 -6.48 1.09 -21.55
N SER A 386 -7.61 1.40 -22.18
CA SER A 386 -8.93 1.24 -21.56
C SER A 386 -9.38 -0.21 -21.45
N THR A 387 -9.29 -0.98 -22.54
CA THR A 387 -9.80 -2.35 -22.60
C THR A 387 -8.86 -3.34 -21.93
N SER A 388 -7.55 -3.23 -22.18
CA SER A 388 -6.58 -4.22 -21.74
C SER A 388 -6.07 -3.95 -20.33
N PHE A 389 -5.93 -2.68 -19.95
CA PHE A 389 -5.32 -2.29 -18.67
C PHE A 389 -6.28 -1.53 -17.74
N LYS A 390 -7.56 -1.40 -18.13
CA LYS A 390 -8.63 -0.78 -17.33
C LYS A 390 -8.31 0.67 -16.94
N ILE A 391 -7.63 1.41 -17.82
CA ILE A 391 -7.29 2.82 -17.62
C ILE A 391 -8.42 3.72 -18.10
N ASP A 392 -8.85 4.64 -17.23
CA ASP A 392 -9.82 5.69 -17.54
C ASP A 392 -9.16 6.79 -18.39
N ILE A 393 -9.45 6.79 -19.69
CA ILE A 393 -8.85 7.70 -20.69
C ILE A 393 -9.26 9.16 -20.44
N ASP A 394 -10.49 9.41 -20.00
CA ASP A 394 -10.95 10.78 -19.70
C ASP A 394 -10.11 11.38 -18.57
N LYS A 395 -9.96 10.64 -17.47
CA LYS A 395 -9.11 11.09 -16.34
C LYS A 395 -7.65 11.20 -16.72
N MET A 396 -7.15 10.33 -17.59
CA MET A 396 -5.77 10.43 -18.10
C MET A 396 -5.60 11.71 -18.93
N ASN A 397 -6.54 12.01 -19.82
CA ASN A 397 -6.57 13.23 -20.64
C ASN A 397 -6.65 14.50 -19.79
N GLU A 398 -7.45 14.51 -18.72
CA GLU A 398 -7.47 15.63 -17.76
C GLU A 398 -6.10 15.88 -17.13
N ARG A 399 -5.35 14.82 -16.77
CA ARG A 399 -4.00 14.94 -16.22
C ARG A 399 -2.99 15.42 -17.26
N ILE A 400 -3.07 14.92 -18.49
CA ILE A 400 -2.25 15.38 -19.62
C ILE A 400 -2.42 16.89 -19.79
N GLU A 401 -3.66 17.37 -19.92
CA GLU A 401 -3.94 18.80 -20.08
C GLU A 401 -3.48 19.63 -18.89
N THR A 402 -3.73 19.15 -17.67
CA THR A 402 -3.30 19.84 -16.45
C THR A 402 -1.78 20.03 -16.44
N PHE A 403 -1.02 18.99 -16.79
CA PHE A 403 0.45 19.05 -16.82
C PHE A 403 0.97 19.94 -17.95
N VAL A 404 0.42 19.82 -19.16
CA VAL A 404 0.80 20.68 -20.30
C VAL A 404 0.56 22.15 -19.98
N ASN A 405 -0.60 22.49 -19.44
CA ASN A 405 -0.94 23.86 -19.03
C ASN A 405 0.00 24.38 -17.93
N CYS A 406 0.46 23.51 -17.02
CA CYS A 406 1.42 23.85 -15.99
C CYS A 406 2.80 24.20 -16.58
N ILE A 407 3.27 23.43 -17.55
CA ILE A 407 4.55 23.68 -18.24
C ILE A 407 4.49 24.94 -19.11
N LEU A 408 3.40 25.15 -19.85
CA LEU A 408 3.26 26.30 -20.75
C LEU A 408 3.23 27.64 -19.99
N LYS A 409 2.65 27.69 -18.79
CA LYS A 409 2.62 28.91 -17.96
C LYS A 409 3.98 29.33 -17.38
N LYS A 410 4.98 28.43 -17.39
CA LYS A 410 6.35 28.73 -16.91
C LYS A 410 7.26 29.28 -18.01
N LYS A 411 6.88 29.15 -19.28
CA LYS A 411 7.56 29.77 -20.42
C LYS A 411 6.99 31.15 -20.64
#